data_AF-A0A353Q567-F1
#
_entry.id   AF-A0A353Q567-F1
#
_cell.length_a   1.000
_cell.length_b   1.000
_cell.length_c   1.000
_cell.angle_alpha   90.00
_cell.angle_beta   90.00
_cell.angle_gamma   90.00
#
_symmetry.space_group_name_H-M   'P 1'
#
loop_
_entity.id
_entity.type
_entity.pdbx_description
1 polymer ?
#
loop_
_entity_poly.entity_id
_entity_poly.type
_entity_poly.pdbx_seq_one_letter_code
_entity_poly.pdbx_strand_id
1 'polypeptide(L)'
;MQYDPRNTKAAWKEVSKLDYRCQDSKLELAIPRELIGLKGNHFIFDFKWSDNPAELIDPISFCNMGDTAPNRRFNYRFIWEK
;
A
#
# COMPACT_ATOMS: atom_id res chain seq x y z
N MET A 1 2.88 -1.98 8.27
CA MET A 1 3.04 -3.38 8.76
C MET A 1 3.88 -4.16 7.75
N GLN A 2 4.59 -5.19 8.19
CA GLN A 2 5.31 -6.13 7.32
C GLN A 2 4.80 -7.55 7.60
N TYR A 3 4.49 -8.29 6.55
CA TYR A 3 4.11 -9.70 6.67
C TYR A 3 5.36 -10.57 6.85
N ASP A 4 5.37 -11.40 7.90
CA ASP A 4 6.37 -12.41 8.17
C ASP A 4 5.68 -13.78 8.37
N PRO A 5 5.69 -14.67 7.35
CA PRO A 5 5.04 -15.98 7.44
C PRO A 5 5.68 -16.91 8.48
N ARG A 6 6.86 -16.57 9.02
CA ARG A 6 7.54 -17.36 10.05
C ARG A 6 7.00 -17.07 11.44
N ASN A 7 6.27 -15.97 11.63
CA ASN A 7 5.64 -15.63 12.90
C ASN A 7 4.26 -16.28 13.01
N THR A 8 4.21 -17.46 13.64
CA THR A 8 3.00 -18.28 13.77
C THR A 8 1.97 -17.74 14.78
N LYS A 9 2.34 -16.74 15.59
CA LYS A 9 1.41 -16.07 16.53
C LYS A 9 0.79 -14.81 15.96
N ALA A 10 1.57 -14.04 15.19
CA ALA A 10 1.13 -12.80 14.56
C ALA A 10 1.93 -12.57 13.27
N ALA A 11 1.39 -12.99 12.14
CA ALA A 11 2.08 -12.90 10.86
C ALA A 11 2.31 -11.45 10.36
N TRP A 12 1.71 -10.45 11.00
CA TRP A 12 1.92 -9.04 10.68
C TRP A 12 2.66 -8.32 11.80
N LYS A 13 3.79 -7.72 11.48
CA LYS A 13 4.63 -6.95 12.40
C LYS A 13 4.50 -5.45 12.14
N GLU A 14 4.36 -4.65 13.20
CA GLU A 14 4.48 -3.19 13.09
C GLU A 14 5.91 -2.79 12.74
N VAL A 15 6.05 -1.88 11.76
CA VAL A 15 7.36 -1.42 11.25
C VAL A 15 7.63 0.01 11.70
N SER A 16 6.65 0.89 11.53
CA SER A 16 6.70 2.29 11.95
C SER A 16 5.29 2.86 12.00
N LYS A 17 5.12 3.94 12.75
CA LYS A 17 4.01 4.89 12.59
C LYS A 17 4.41 5.93 11.56
N LEU A 18 3.44 6.44 10.81
CA LEU A 18 3.66 7.37 9.70
C LEU A 18 2.78 8.60 9.92
N ASP A 19 3.32 9.75 9.55
CA ASP A 19 2.52 10.96 9.46
C ASP A 19 1.63 10.90 8.22
N TYR A 20 0.40 11.38 8.38
CA TYR A 20 -0.56 11.47 7.29
C TYR A 20 -1.43 12.70 7.46
N ARG A 21 -2.02 13.14 6.36
CA ARG A 21 -3.03 14.19 6.36
C ARG A 21 -4.22 13.78 5.53
N CYS A 22 -5.41 14.02 6.06
CA CYS A 22 -6.66 13.89 5.32
C CYS A 22 -7.28 15.27 5.14
N GLN A 23 -7.71 15.58 3.92
CA GLN A 23 -8.52 16.76 3.62
C GLN A 23 -9.52 16.41 2.52
N ASP A 24 -10.81 16.52 2.84
CA ASP A 24 -11.91 16.14 1.93
C ASP A 24 -11.72 14.73 1.37
N SER A 25 -11.61 14.58 0.05
CA SER A 25 -11.37 13.33 -0.65
C SER A 25 -9.89 13.04 -0.93
N LYS A 26 -8.97 13.61 -0.14
CA LYS A 26 -7.53 13.48 -0.32
C LYS A 26 -6.87 12.88 0.92
N LEU A 27 -6.00 11.91 0.70
CA LEU A 27 -5.11 11.33 1.69
C LEU A 27 -3.67 11.50 1.23
N GLU A 28 -2.84 12.05 2.11
CA GLU A 28 -1.40 12.14 1.92
C GLU A 28 -0.69 11.32 2.99
N LEU A 29 0.30 10.51 2.59
CA LEU A 29 1.12 9.69 3.48
C LEU A 29 2.58 10.11 3.35
N ALA A 30 3.23 10.42 4.48
CA ALA A 30 4.66 10.71 4.51
C ALA A 30 5.45 9.43 4.84
N ILE A 31 5.95 8.74 3.81
CA ILE A 31 6.66 7.47 3.95
C ILE A 31 8.17 7.67 3.74
N PRO A 32 9.02 7.50 4.77
CA PRO A 32 10.46 7.45 4.59
C PRO A 32 10.88 6.35 3.62
N ARG A 33 11.71 6.70 2.64
CA ARG A 33 12.12 5.80 1.54
C ARG A 33 12.79 4.53 2.04
N GLU A 34 13.58 4.61 3.12
CA GLU A 34 14.26 3.46 3.70
C GLU A 34 13.30 2.39 4.23
N LEU A 35 12.09 2.76 4.69
CA LEU A 35 11.11 1.81 5.23
C LEU A 35 10.54 0.88 4.17
N ILE A 36 10.54 1.33 2.92
CA ILE A 36 10.05 0.57 1.76
C ILE A 36 11.18 0.17 0.80
N GLY A 37 12.44 0.28 1.25
CA GLY A 37 13.61 -0.22 0.53
C GLY A 37 14.00 0.59 -0.71
N LEU A 38 13.49 1.82 -0.87
CA LEU A 38 13.78 2.66 -2.03
C LEU A 38 15.12 3.39 -1.84
N LYS A 39 16.13 3.05 -2.66
CA LYS A 39 17.50 3.60 -2.57
C LYS A 39 17.91 4.27 -3.88
N GLY A 40 19.00 5.06 -3.84
CA GLY A 40 19.62 5.65 -5.04
C GLY A 40 18.84 6.82 -5.66
N ASN A 41 19.26 7.23 -6.87
CA ASN A 41 18.69 8.36 -7.61
C ASN A 41 17.65 7.95 -8.67
N HIS A 42 17.51 6.65 -8.93
CA HIS A 42 16.47 6.09 -9.77
C HIS A 42 15.75 4.99 -8.99
N PHE A 43 14.43 5.03 -8.96
CA PHE A 43 13.64 3.97 -8.33
C PHE A 43 12.24 3.87 -8.94
N ILE A 44 11.68 2.67 -8.83
CA ILE A 44 10.34 2.34 -9.28
C ILE A 44 9.63 1.67 -8.12
N PHE A 45 8.39 2.06 -7.87
CA PHE A 45 7.52 1.29 -6.99
C PHE A 45 6.09 1.27 -7.53
N ASP A 46 5.42 0.14 -7.28
CA ASP A 46 4.03 -0.06 -7.63
C ASP A 46 3.18 0.09 -6.37
N PHE A 47 2.04 0.74 -6.50
CA PHE A 47 1.07 0.88 -5.43
C PHE A 47 -0.35 0.78 -5.95
N LYS A 48 -1.27 0.46 -5.03
CA LYS A 48 -2.67 0.24 -5.35
C LYS A 48 -3.54 0.86 -4.26
N TRP A 49 -4.67 1.39 -4.70
CA TRP A 49 -5.72 1.94 -3.85
C TRP A 49 -7.04 1.29 -4.23
N SER A 50 -7.95 1.16 -3.27
CA SER A 50 -9.34 0.79 -3.53
C SER A 50 -10.26 1.59 -2.62
N ASP A 51 -11.21 2.27 -3.24
CA ASP A 51 -12.32 2.96 -2.57
C ASP A 51 -13.55 2.07 -2.47
N ASN A 52 -14.24 2.22 -1.33
CA ASN A 52 -15.51 1.57 -1.04
C ASN A 52 -15.52 0.03 -1.24
N PRO A 53 -14.50 -0.72 -0.78
CA PRO A 53 -14.60 -2.18 -0.79
C PRO A 53 -15.69 -2.62 0.20
N ALA A 54 -16.59 -3.50 -0.24
CA ALA A 54 -17.63 -4.03 0.63
C ALA A 54 -17.05 -4.81 1.82
N GLU A 55 -15.96 -5.55 1.58
CA GLU A 55 -15.23 -6.31 2.59
C GLU A 55 -13.72 -6.30 2.29
N LEU A 56 -12.91 -6.39 3.35
CA LEU A 56 -11.44 -6.45 3.32
C LEU A 56 -10.95 -7.67 4.12
N ILE A 57 -11.36 -8.87 3.69
CA ILE A 57 -11.07 -10.12 4.42
C ILE A 57 -9.62 -10.57 4.21
N ASP A 58 -9.13 -10.45 2.99
CA ASP A 58 -7.82 -10.95 2.58
C ASP A 58 -7.21 -10.04 1.48
N PRO A 59 -5.93 -10.24 1.11
CA PRO A 59 -5.33 -9.44 0.04
C PRO A 59 -6.03 -9.57 -1.31
N ILE A 60 -6.75 -10.66 -1.60
CA ILE A 60 -7.46 -10.82 -2.87
C ILE A 60 -8.76 -10.01 -2.91
N SER A 61 -9.43 -9.82 -1.78
CA SER A 61 -10.60 -8.95 -1.63
C SER A 61 -10.29 -7.50 -2.04
N PHE A 62 -9.08 -7.01 -1.72
CA PHE A 62 -8.59 -5.69 -2.15
C PHE A 62 -8.45 -5.52 -3.67
N CYS A 63 -8.46 -6.63 -4.41
CA CYS A 63 -8.33 -6.62 -5.86
C CYS A 63 -9.66 -6.88 -6.59
N ASN A 64 -10.67 -7.37 -5.88
CA ASN A 64 -11.94 -7.81 -6.46
C ASN A 64 -13.16 -7.05 -5.92
N MET A 65 -12.95 -6.11 -5.00
CA MET A 65 -13.99 -5.29 -4.39
C MET A 65 -13.77 -3.79 -4.66
N GLY A 66 -14.79 -3.00 -4.36
CA GLY A 66 -14.76 -1.55 -4.51
C GLY A 66 -14.65 -1.09 -5.96
N ASP A 67 -14.12 0.11 -6.16
CA ASP A 67 -13.83 0.69 -7.46
C ASP A 67 -12.82 -0.14 -8.30
N THR A 68 -12.00 -0.95 -7.65
CA THR A 68 -11.01 -1.81 -8.32
C THR A 68 -11.63 -3.07 -8.95
N ALA A 69 -12.87 -3.39 -8.60
CA ALA A 69 -13.65 -4.47 -9.18
C ALA A 69 -14.29 -4.10 -10.52
N PRO A 70 -14.69 -5.07 -11.34
CA PRO A 70 -14.08 -6.40 -11.43
C PRO A 70 -12.68 -6.30 -12.09
N ASN A 71 -11.84 -7.32 -11.92
CA ASN A 71 -10.54 -7.50 -12.62
C ASN A 71 -9.33 -6.71 -12.10
N ARG A 72 -9.23 -6.41 -10.79
CA ARG A 72 -8.01 -5.82 -10.19
C ARG A 72 -7.55 -4.52 -10.85
N ARG A 73 -8.50 -3.68 -11.28
CA ARG A 73 -8.21 -2.41 -11.98
C ARG A 73 -7.35 -1.49 -11.12
N PHE A 74 -6.63 -0.58 -11.78
CA PHE A 74 -5.83 0.49 -11.15
C PHE A 74 -4.61 0.01 -10.34
N ASN A 75 -3.58 -0.49 -11.04
CA ASN A 75 -2.23 -0.58 -10.48
C ASN A 75 -1.41 0.62 -10.94
N TYR A 76 -0.92 1.42 -10.01
CA TYR A 76 -0.18 2.63 -10.30
C TYR A 76 1.32 2.35 -10.20
N ARG A 77 2.07 2.79 -11.20
CA ARG A 77 3.54 2.70 -11.22
C ARG A 77 4.13 4.09 -11.10
N PHE A 78 4.89 4.32 -10.05
CA PHE A 78 5.68 5.52 -9.88
C PHE A 78 7.11 5.26 -10.37
N ILE A 79 7.60 6.12 -11.26
CA ILE A 79 8.97 6.09 -11.78
C ILE A 79 9.61 7.42 -11.42
N TRP A 80 10.72 7.36 -10.68
CA TRP A 80 11.49 8.54 -10.31
C TRP A 80 12.91 8.45 -10.83
N GLU A 81 13.38 9.56 -11.37
CA GLU A 81 14.76 9.79 -11.75
C GLU A 81 15.13 11.23 -11.38
N LYS A 82 16.36 11.42 -10.89
CA LYS A 82 16.86 12.73 -10.45
C LYS A 82 17.54 13.49 -11.59
#